data_AF-D3VG69-F1
#
_entry.id   AF-D3VG69-F1
#
_cell.length_a   1.000
_cell.length_b   1.000
_cell.length_c   1.000
_cell.angle_alpha   90.00
_cell.angle_beta   90.00
_cell.angle_gamma   90.00
#
_symmetry.space_group_name_H-M   'P 1'
#
loop_
_entity.id
_entity.type
_entity.pdbx_description
1 polymer ?
#
loop_
_entity_poly.entity_id
_entity_poly.type
_entity_poly.pdbx_seq_one_letter_code
_entity_poly.pdbx_strand_id
1 'polypeptide(L)'
;MANGFAKKAPCCGSIAIASPDFEALHRGEVLPDVAKSLAMVKEADHLIFIYSVWWFGQPAILKGWIDRVFSNGFAYYEDEKGFTPYLTGKSATIFITLGTPEQVLAQNDMELDHFMRGMTLGTLGLVGIYPTKIVPFYAIPKSSDEERRMMLESVTI
;
A
#
# COMPACT_ATOMS: atom_id res chain seq x y z
N MET A 1 -9.23 -18.50 33.63
CA MET A 1 -9.83 -17.26 33.09
C MET A 1 -8.69 -16.28 32.82
N ALA A 2 -8.27 -16.17 31.57
CA ALA A 2 -7.13 -15.34 31.16
C ALA A 2 -7.66 -14.01 30.61
N ASN A 3 -7.64 -12.96 31.44
CA ASN A 3 -7.85 -11.58 31.00
C ASN A 3 -6.47 -10.92 30.82
N GLY A 4 -5.90 -11.09 29.64
CA GLY A 4 -4.68 -10.42 29.21
C GLY A 4 -4.95 -9.60 27.96
N PHE A 5 -5.67 -8.49 28.09
CA PHE A 5 -5.70 -7.49 27.03
C PHE A 5 -4.29 -6.93 26.86
N ALA A 6 -3.73 -7.15 25.66
CA ALA A 6 -2.41 -6.69 25.28
C ALA A 6 -2.27 -5.19 25.58
N LYS A 7 -1.29 -4.83 26.42
CA LYS A 7 -0.90 -3.44 26.64
C LYS A 7 -0.45 -2.86 25.29
N LYS A 8 -1.09 -1.78 24.85
CA LYS A 8 -0.73 -1.01 23.66
C LYS A 8 0.74 -0.60 23.80
N ALA A 9 1.62 -1.13 22.94
CA ALA A 9 3.04 -0.80 22.96
C ALA A 9 3.22 0.68 22.53
N PRO A 10 4.06 1.49 23.20
CA PRO A 10 3.96 2.95 23.11
C PRO A 10 4.68 3.60 21.92
N CYS A 11 5.18 2.83 20.94
CA CYS A 11 6.16 3.37 19.99
C CYS A 11 6.07 2.83 18.56
N CYS A 12 5.19 1.87 18.29
CA CYS A 12 4.93 1.40 16.93
C CYS A 12 3.45 1.65 16.65
N GLY A 13 3.16 2.58 15.73
CA GLY A 13 1.78 2.89 15.31
C GLY A 13 1.03 1.59 15.01
N SER A 14 -0.22 1.52 15.46
CA SER A 14 -0.99 0.28 15.38
C SER A 14 -1.08 -0.20 13.92
N ILE A 15 -0.65 -1.44 13.68
CA ILE A 15 -0.81 -2.11 12.37
C ILE A 15 -2.29 -2.37 12.09
N ALA A 16 -3.06 -2.66 13.13
CA ALA A 16 -4.50 -2.92 13.04
C ALA A 16 -5.30 -1.65 13.31
N ILE A 17 -6.39 -1.47 12.58
CA ILE A 17 -7.42 -0.49 12.92
C ILE A 17 -8.23 -1.06 14.09
N ALA A 18 -8.17 -0.40 15.24
CA ALA A 18 -9.06 -0.72 16.35
C ALA A 18 -10.46 -0.14 16.05
N SER A 19 -11.53 -0.73 16.61
CA SER A 19 -12.90 -0.23 16.38
C SER A 19 -13.07 1.29 16.63
N PRO A 20 -12.48 1.89 17.68
CA PRO A 20 -12.56 3.34 17.86
C PRO A 20 -11.88 4.14 16.74
N ASP A 21 -10.77 3.62 16.20
CA ASP A 21 -10.06 4.25 15.08
C ASP A 21 -10.90 4.16 13.80
N PHE A 22 -11.57 3.02 13.57
CA PHE A 22 -12.48 2.84 12.42
C PHE A 22 -13.60 3.89 12.41
N GLU A 23 -14.28 4.06 13.54
CA GLU A 23 -15.35 5.04 13.69
C GLU A 23 -14.86 6.48 13.53
N ALA A 24 -13.67 6.79 14.04
CA ALA A 24 -13.04 8.10 13.86
C ALA A 24 -12.74 8.39 12.38
N LEU A 25 -12.14 7.43 11.67
CA LEU A 25 -11.86 7.54 10.23
C LEU A 25 -13.14 7.68 9.40
N HIS A 26 -14.22 6.98 9.77
CA HIS A 26 -15.50 7.09 9.09
C HIS A 26 -16.12 8.50 9.23
N ARG A 27 -15.89 9.17 10.36
CA ARG A 27 -16.28 10.58 10.57
C ARG A 27 -15.30 11.59 9.96
N GLY A 28 -14.24 11.13 9.31
CA GLY A 28 -13.20 11.99 8.72
C GLY A 28 -12.22 12.59 9.73
N GLU A 29 -12.11 12.00 10.92
CA GLU A 29 -11.14 12.42 11.93
C GLU A 29 -9.74 11.88 11.58
N VAL A 30 -8.71 12.71 11.79
CA VAL A 30 -7.32 12.34 11.55
C VAL A 30 -6.72 11.70 12.78
N LEU A 31 -6.23 10.45 12.65
CA LEU A 31 -5.52 9.79 13.75
C LEU A 31 -4.14 10.47 13.95
N PRO A 32 -3.75 10.80 15.20
CA PRO A 32 -2.54 11.59 15.45
C PRO A 32 -1.24 11.01 14.89
N ASP A 33 -1.10 9.69 14.92
CA ASP A 33 0.11 8.98 14.49
C ASP A 33 0.24 8.85 12.95
N VAL A 34 -0.79 9.21 12.18
CA VAL A 34 -0.72 9.27 10.71
C VAL A 34 -0.73 10.69 10.14
N ALA A 35 -0.91 11.73 10.97
CA ALA A 35 -0.97 13.12 10.51
C ALA A 35 0.22 13.53 9.62
N LYS A 36 1.43 13.08 9.97
CA LYS A 36 2.64 13.30 9.14
C LYS A 36 2.52 12.64 7.76
N SER A 37 2.00 11.42 7.70
CA SER A 37 1.79 10.69 6.46
C SER A 37 0.76 11.38 5.57
N LEU A 38 -0.35 11.89 6.14
CA LEU A 38 -1.33 12.66 5.39
C LEU A 38 -0.71 13.92 4.77
N ALA A 39 0.11 14.65 5.54
CA ALA A 39 0.81 15.83 5.02
C ALA A 39 1.72 15.48 3.83
N MET A 40 2.51 14.41 3.96
CA MET A 40 3.39 13.93 2.88
C MET A 40 2.60 13.54 1.62
N VAL A 41 1.48 12.81 1.77
CA VAL A 41 0.63 12.42 0.63
C VAL A 41 -0.05 13.64 0.00
N LYS A 42 -0.46 14.63 0.80
CA LYS A 42 -1.06 15.86 0.31
C LYS A 42 -0.10 16.63 -0.59
N GLU A 43 1.15 16.78 -0.16
CA GLU A 43 2.20 17.53 -0.87
C GLU A 43 2.76 16.80 -2.09
N ALA A 44 2.74 15.46 -2.10
CA ALA A 44 3.36 14.68 -3.17
C ALA A 44 2.52 14.63 -4.46
N ASP A 45 3.13 14.97 -5.60
CA ASP A 45 2.53 14.75 -6.93
C ASP A 45 2.70 13.29 -7.41
N HIS A 46 3.74 12.60 -6.90
CA HIS A 46 4.05 11.22 -7.23
C HIS A 46 4.38 10.41 -5.97
N LEU A 47 3.76 9.23 -5.83
CA LEU A 47 3.98 8.33 -4.70
C LEU A 47 4.82 7.12 -5.12
N ILE A 48 5.85 6.81 -4.33
CA ILE A 48 6.66 5.60 -4.54
C ILE A 48 6.39 4.62 -3.41
N PHE A 49 5.95 3.41 -3.78
CA PHE A 49 5.77 2.28 -2.86
C PHE A 49 6.86 1.25 -3.13
N ILE A 50 7.56 0.81 -2.08
CA ILE A 50 8.61 -0.21 -2.17
C ILE A 50 8.33 -1.29 -1.13
N TYR A 51 8.03 -2.51 -1.55
CA TYR A 51 7.74 -3.61 -0.60
C TYR A 51 7.98 -5.00 -1.20
N SER A 52 8.07 -6.01 -0.33
CA SER A 52 8.03 -7.41 -0.74
C SER A 52 6.60 -7.91 -0.78
N VAL A 53 6.25 -8.67 -1.82
CA VAL A 53 4.92 -9.27 -1.95
C VAL A 53 4.77 -10.38 -0.91
N TRP A 54 3.84 -10.22 0.02
CA TRP A 54 3.49 -11.23 1.03
C TRP A 54 2.06 -11.68 0.78
N TRP A 55 1.87 -12.98 0.53
CA TRP A 55 0.56 -13.56 0.19
C TRP A 55 -0.20 -12.79 -0.89
N PHE A 56 0.50 -12.48 -2.01
CA PHE A 56 -0.05 -11.76 -3.16
C PHE A 56 -0.58 -10.35 -2.84
N GLY A 57 -0.12 -9.74 -1.76
CA GLY A 57 -0.49 -8.38 -1.38
C GLY A 57 0.64 -7.63 -0.67
N GLN A 58 0.27 -6.52 -0.07
CA GLN A 58 1.16 -5.68 0.73
C GLN A 58 1.45 -6.34 2.09
N PRO A 59 2.64 -6.13 2.69
CA PRO A 59 2.86 -6.46 4.10
C PRO A 59 1.84 -5.78 5.01
N ALA A 60 1.47 -6.43 6.12
CA ALA A 60 0.39 -5.99 7.03
C ALA A 60 0.58 -4.54 7.52
N ILE A 61 1.72 -4.20 8.13
CA ILE A 61 2.59 -3.17 7.56
C ILE A 61 1.94 -1.97 6.83
N LEU A 62 2.22 -2.00 5.54
CA LEU A 62 1.77 -1.06 4.53
C LEU A 62 0.24 -1.10 4.37
N LYS A 63 -0.40 -2.27 4.47
CA LYS A 63 -1.86 -2.36 4.36
C LYS A 63 -2.55 -1.55 5.47
N GLY A 64 -2.09 -1.68 6.71
CA GLY A 64 -2.57 -0.90 7.84
C GLY A 64 -2.26 0.58 7.72
N TRP A 65 -1.12 0.95 7.13
CA TRP A 65 -0.84 2.36 6.80
C TRP A 65 -1.84 2.90 5.77
N ILE A 66 -2.10 2.16 4.69
CA ILE A 66 -3.08 2.53 3.65
C ILE A 66 -4.46 2.73 4.28
N ASP A 67 -4.92 1.76 5.09
CA ASP A 67 -6.27 1.78 5.67
C ASP A 67 -6.50 2.99 6.59
N ARG A 68 -5.42 3.58 7.12
CA ARG A 68 -5.46 4.71 8.07
C ARG A 68 -5.17 6.05 7.43
N VAL A 69 -4.37 6.08 6.36
CA VAL A 69 -4.03 7.30 5.62
C VAL A 69 -5.05 7.57 4.53
N PHE A 70 -5.57 6.55 3.86
CA PHE A 70 -6.55 6.70 2.80
C PHE A 70 -7.96 6.74 3.38
N SER A 71 -8.23 7.74 4.22
CA SER A 71 -9.48 7.88 4.96
C SER A 71 -10.50 8.77 4.26
N ASN A 72 -11.77 8.62 4.64
CA ASN A 72 -12.84 9.54 4.24
C ASN A 72 -12.50 10.97 4.69
N GLY A 73 -12.81 11.97 3.85
CA GLY A 73 -12.48 13.37 4.05
C GLY A 73 -11.06 13.77 3.65
N PHE A 74 -10.18 12.79 3.35
CA PHE A 74 -8.83 13.05 2.87
C PHE A 74 -8.56 12.43 1.50
N ALA A 75 -8.57 11.10 1.39
CA ALA A 75 -8.24 10.42 0.14
C ALA A 75 -9.45 10.26 -0.77
N TYR A 76 -10.63 10.19 -0.17
CA TYR A 76 -11.91 10.17 -0.85
C TYR A 76 -12.97 10.81 0.04
N TYR A 77 -14.15 11.02 -0.53
CA TYR A 77 -15.36 11.32 0.21
C TYR A 77 -16.47 10.38 -0.22
N GLU A 78 -17.19 9.84 0.75
CA GLU A 78 -18.32 8.94 0.52
C GLU A 78 -19.51 9.39 1.35
N ASP A 79 -20.64 9.55 0.68
CA ASP A 79 -21.95 9.84 1.26
C ASP A 79 -23.05 9.03 0.53
N GLU A 80 -24.33 9.31 0.82
CA GLU A 80 -25.46 8.63 0.20
C GLU A 80 -25.53 8.78 -1.34
N LYS A 81 -24.83 9.77 -1.91
CA LYS A 81 -24.80 10.05 -3.35
C LYS A 81 -23.68 9.32 -4.07
N GLY A 82 -22.72 8.76 -3.33
CA GLY A 82 -21.69 7.88 -3.86
C GLY A 82 -20.28 8.26 -3.41
N PHE A 83 -19.30 7.81 -4.19
CA PHE A 83 -17.88 7.89 -3.88
C PHE A 83 -17.19 8.93 -4.78
N THR A 84 -16.42 9.84 -4.17
CA THR A 84 -15.64 10.87 -4.86
C THR A 84 -14.15 10.75 -4.51
N PRO A 85 -13.25 10.53 -5.48
CA PRO A 85 -11.81 10.48 -5.25
C PRO A 85 -11.22 11.89 -5.01
N TYR A 86 -10.37 12.04 -4.01
CA TYR A 86 -9.74 13.33 -3.65
C TYR A 86 -8.23 13.40 -3.95
N LEU A 87 -7.59 12.28 -4.28
CA LEU A 87 -6.16 12.24 -4.65
C LEU A 87 -5.94 12.27 -6.16
N THR A 88 -6.85 12.91 -6.91
CA THR A 88 -6.74 13.07 -8.36
C THR A 88 -5.56 13.97 -8.76
N GLY A 89 -5.01 13.75 -9.96
CA GLY A 89 -3.84 14.47 -10.46
C GLY A 89 -2.50 13.95 -9.93
N LYS A 90 -2.52 12.96 -9.04
CA LYS A 90 -1.32 12.28 -8.52
C LYS A 90 -1.05 10.98 -9.27
N SER A 91 0.21 10.57 -9.32
CA SER A 91 0.65 9.31 -9.95
C SER A 91 1.43 8.44 -8.96
N ALA A 92 1.71 7.18 -9.32
CA ALA A 92 2.50 6.30 -8.47
C ALA A 92 3.42 5.32 -9.20
N THR A 93 4.51 4.94 -8.55
CA THR A 93 5.37 3.82 -8.94
C THR A 93 5.46 2.81 -7.80
N ILE A 94 5.28 1.54 -8.11
CA ILE A 94 5.30 0.44 -7.15
C ILE A 94 6.46 -0.48 -7.48
N PHE A 95 7.51 -0.43 -6.68
CA PHE A 95 8.60 -1.41 -6.72
C PHE A 95 8.24 -2.59 -5.83
N ILE A 96 8.19 -3.78 -6.42
CA ILE A 96 7.89 -4.99 -5.66
C ILE A 96 8.97 -6.05 -5.83
N THR A 97 9.26 -6.75 -4.74
CA THR A 97 10.15 -7.92 -4.75
C THR A 97 9.35 -9.19 -4.53
N LEU A 98 9.66 -10.25 -5.28
CA LEU A 98 9.00 -11.54 -5.21
C LEU A 98 10.01 -12.67 -4.97
N GLY A 99 9.60 -13.65 -4.17
CA GLY A 99 10.34 -14.90 -4.02
C GLY A 99 10.19 -15.86 -5.20
N THR A 100 9.06 -15.75 -5.91
CA THR A 100 8.69 -16.61 -7.03
C THR A 100 9.28 -16.08 -8.34
N PRO A 101 9.88 -16.94 -9.20
CA PRO A 101 10.24 -16.57 -10.57
C PRO A 101 9.00 -16.23 -11.42
N GLU A 102 9.14 -15.31 -12.37
CA GLU A 102 8.06 -14.87 -13.25
C GLU A 102 7.39 -16.02 -14.00
N GLN A 103 8.19 -16.96 -14.54
CA GLN A 103 7.69 -18.10 -15.31
C GLN A 103 6.78 -19.01 -14.49
N VAL A 104 7.04 -19.13 -13.18
CA VAL A 104 6.19 -19.93 -12.29
C VAL A 104 4.85 -19.23 -12.06
N LEU A 105 4.84 -17.90 -11.94
CA LEU A 105 3.59 -17.15 -11.83
C LEU A 105 2.74 -17.28 -13.10
N ALA A 106 3.39 -17.17 -14.26
CA ALA A 106 2.75 -17.33 -15.56
C ALA A 106 2.08 -18.70 -15.75
N GLN A 107 2.77 -19.78 -15.35
CA GLN A 107 2.26 -21.15 -15.43
C GLN A 107 1.05 -21.42 -14.52
N ASN A 108 0.78 -20.55 -13.55
CA ASN A 108 -0.31 -20.71 -12.59
C ASN A 108 -1.40 -19.65 -12.76
N ASP A 109 -1.45 -18.96 -13.90
CA ASP A 109 -2.39 -17.85 -14.17
C ASP A 109 -2.29 -16.71 -13.14
N MET A 110 -1.11 -16.51 -12.55
CA MET A 110 -0.84 -15.52 -11.49
C MET A 110 0.06 -14.39 -11.99
N GLU A 111 -0.14 -13.98 -13.23
CA GLU A 111 0.61 -12.86 -13.83
C GLU A 111 0.51 -11.59 -12.99
N LEU A 112 1.53 -10.75 -13.11
CA LEU A 112 1.71 -9.52 -12.32
C LEU A 112 0.41 -8.72 -12.17
N ASP A 113 -0.27 -8.46 -13.29
CA ASP A 113 -1.47 -7.65 -13.31
C ASP A 113 -2.62 -8.28 -12.53
N HIS A 114 -2.73 -9.61 -12.47
CA HIS A 114 -3.85 -10.28 -11.80
C HIS A 114 -3.90 -9.95 -10.31
N PHE A 115 -2.78 -10.12 -9.60
CA PHE A 115 -2.76 -9.84 -8.16
C PHE A 115 -2.51 -8.35 -7.85
N MET A 116 -1.86 -7.62 -8.75
CA MET A 116 -1.58 -6.19 -8.53
C MET A 116 -2.80 -5.29 -8.76
N ARG A 117 -3.84 -5.74 -9.46
CA ARG A 117 -5.09 -4.96 -9.64
C ARG A 117 -5.73 -4.50 -8.33
N GLY A 118 -5.59 -5.26 -7.25
CA GLY A 118 -6.05 -4.83 -5.92
C GLY A 118 -5.35 -3.56 -5.43
N MET A 119 -4.04 -3.45 -5.67
CA MET A 119 -3.26 -2.25 -5.34
C MET A 119 -3.46 -1.13 -6.35
N THR A 120 -3.36 -1.43 -7.65
CA THR A 120 -3.35 -0.40 -8.69
C THR A 120 -4.73 0.19 -8.94
N LEU A 121 -5.77 -0.63 -9.05
CA LEU A 121 -7.14 -0.18 -9.31
C LEU A 121 -7.94 -0.05 -8.02
N GLY A 122 -7.94 -1.12 -7.21
CA GLY A 122 -8.77 -1.18 -6.01
C GLY A 122 -8.34 -0.24 -4.88
N THR A 123 -7.07 0.15 -4.84
CA THR A 123 -6.51 1.00 -3.78
C THR A 123 -6.13 2.38 -4.30
N LEU A 124 -5.14 2.47 -5.19
CA LEU A 124 -4.63 3.74 -5.71
C LEU A 124 -5.61 4.39 -6.70
N GLY A 125 -6.04 3.63 -7.70
CA GLY A 125 -6.98 4.10 -8.72
C GLY A 125 -8.33 4.52 -8.13
N LEU A 126 -8.81 3.80 -7.12
CA LEU A 126 -10.06 4.12 -6.41
C LEU A 126 -10.04 5.55 -5.86
N VAL A 127 -8.95 5.99 -5.24
CA VAL A 127 -8.82 7.34 -4.66
C VAL A 127 -8.32 8.38 -5.66
N GLY A 128 -8.14 8.02 -6.93
CA GLY A 128 -7.77 8.94 -8.02
C GLY A 128 -6.28 9.02 -8.34
N ILE A 129 -5.43 8.18 -7.72
CA ILE A 129 -3.99 8.13 -8.03
C ILE A 129 -3.81 7.32 -9.34
N TYR A 130 -3.49 8.03 -10.41
CA TYR A 130 -3.31 7.46 -11.75
C TYR A 130 -2.49 8.40 -12.65
N PRO A 131 -1.56 7.91 -13.49
CA PRO A 131 -1.24 6.49 -13.73
C PRO A 131 -0.42 5.83 -12.62
N THR A 132 -0.46 4.49 -12.58
CA THR A 132 0.39 3.66 -11.70
C THR A 132 1.31 2.77 -12.52
N LYS A 133 2.62 2.83 -12.26
CA LYS A 133 3.66 1.95 -12.84
C LYS A 133 4.04 0.86 -11.84
N ILE A 134 4.16 -0.39 -12.29
CA ILE A 134 4.67 -1.50 -11.47
C ILE A 134 6.07 -1.86 -11.97
N VAL A 135 7.02 -2.03 -11.05
CA VAL A 135 8.39 -2.48 -11.32
C VAL A 135 8.68 -3.73 -10.48
N PRO A 136 8.48 -4.93 -11.03
CA PRO A 136 8.69 -6.18 -10.31
C PRO A 136 10.14 -6.64 -10.37
N PHE A 137 10.62 -7.23 -9.28
CA PHE A 137 11.87 -7.98 -9.21
C PHE A 137 11.60 -9.39 -8.71
N TYR A 138 11.77 -10.37 -9.60
CA TYR A 138 11.43 -11.77 -9.34
C TYR A 138 12.61 -12.56 -8.77
N ALA A 139 12.29 -13.67 -8.10
CA ALA A 139 13.25 -14.66 -7.59
C ALA A 139 14.37 -14.09 -6.70
N ILE A 140 14.15 -12.96 -6.00
CA ILE A 140 15.18 -12.25 -5.21
C ILE A 140 15.97 -13.14 -4.24
N PRO A 141 15.35 -14.07 -3.47
CA PRO A 141 16.10 -14.95 -2.57
C PRO A 141 17.06 -15.90 -3.27
N LYS A 142 16.87 -16.14 -4.57
CA LYS A 142 17.69 -17.04 -5.40
C LYS A 142 18.69 -16.29 -6.29
N SER A 143 18.54 -14.98 -6.43
CA SER A 143 19.45 -14.16 -7.22
C SER A 143 20.84 -14.06 -6.58
N SER A 144 21.86 -13.92 -7.41
CA SER A 144 23.22 -13.54 -7.04
C SER A 144 23.31 -12.04 -6.70
N ASP A 145 24.42 -11.63 -6.09
CA ASP A 145 24.70 -10.21 -5.85
C ASP A 145 24.79 -9.41 -7.14
N GLU A 146 25.37 -10.00 -8.19
CA GLU A 146 25.52 -9.35 -9.49
C GLU A 146 24.16 -9.13 -10.17
N GLU A 147 23.27 -10.12 -10.13
CA GLU A 147 21.90 -9.96 -10.61
C GLU A 147 21.14 -8.89 -9.83
N ARG A 148 21.26 -8.87 -8.50
CA ARG A 148 20.66 -7.80 -7.67
C ARG A 148 21.22 -6.42 -7.99
N ARG A 149 22.52 -6.33 -8.29
CA ARG A 149 23.16 -5.07 -8.70
C ARG A 149 22.60 -4.56 -10.02
N MET A 150 22.46 -5.44 -11.02
CA MET A 150 21.84 -5.12 -12.30
C MET A 150 20.37 -4.68 -12.13
N MET A 151 19.62 -5.32 -11.24
CA MET A 151 18.24 -4.89 -10.91
C MET A 151 18.22 -3.47 -10.36
N LEU A 152 19.12 -3.13 -9.42
CA LEU A 152 19.22 -1.77 -8.88
C LEU A 152 19.60 -0.74 -9.95
N GLU A 153 20.49 -1.09 -10.88
CA GLU A 153 20.88 -0.21 -11.99
C GLU A 153 19.75 0.05 -12.99
N SER A 154 18.77 -0.84 -13.09
CA SER A 154 17.60 -0.66 -13.95
C SER A 154 16.53 0.27 -13.37
N VAL A 155 16.64 0.66 -12.09
CA VAL A 155 15.69 1.56 -11.43
C VAL A 155 15.79 2.96 -12.02
N THR A 156 14.73 3.38 -12.70
CA THR A 156 14.57 4.73 -13.28
C THR A 156 13.27 5.34 -12.75
N ILE A 157 13.38 6.57 -12.23
CA ILE A 157 12.28 7.37 -11.66
C ILE A 157 11.98 8.53 -12.62
#